data_AF-F0IM44-F1
#
_entry.id   AF-F0IM44-F1
#
_cell.length_a   1.000
_cell.length_b   1.000
_cell.length_c   1.000
_cell.angle_alpha   90.00
_cell.angle_beta   90.00
_cell.angle_gamma   90.00
#
_symmetry.space_group_name_H-M   'P 1'
#
loop_
_entity.id
_entity.type
_entity.pdbx_description
1 polymer ?
#
loop_
_entity_poly.entity_id
_entity_poly.type
_entity_poly.pdbx_seq_one_letter_code
_entity_poly.pdbx_strand_id
1 'polypeptide(L)'
;MRKIITASVALLSVITLAACSGKTTSDSSEKASSSVEKTSTSKSKSSSSETSSKTASSDAEIPEIVLLTDEEIDNAKTIGDMKALFSKLIDNYKKYINEIGAKVPEAGKEAYNQQVEPAIQSMETSRETFNETLSSVGSDDTEVPEQNRALFAQQLKTGRDTMKKAIEGAYKALAPLTSAQ
;
A
#
# COMPACT_ATOMS: atom_id res chain seq x y z
N MET A 1 -4.21 -42.23 16.10
CA MET A 1 -3.52 -41.12 16.81
C MET A 1 -3.71 -39.85 15.99
N ARG A 2 -4.44 -38.85 16.52
CA ARG A 2 -4.63 -37.55 15.85
C ARG A 2 -3.51 -36.63 16.29
N LYS A 3 -2.60 -36.27 15.39
CA LYS A 3 -1.57 -35.25 15.65
C LYS A 3 -2.19 -33.89 15.40
N ILE A 4 -2.43 -33.15 16.47
CA ILE A 4 -2.90 -31.77 16.42
C ILE A 4 -1.69 -30.93 15.99
N ILE A 5 -1.71 -30.41 14.77
CA ILE A 5 -0.65 -29.52 14.26
C ILE A 5 -0.96 -28.12 14.80
N THR A 6 -0.39 -27.82 15.96
CA THR A 6 -0.31 -26.46 16.51
C THR A 6 0.82 -25.71 15.76
N ALA A 7 0.57 -25.30 14.52
CA ALA A 7 1.50 -24.45 13.76
C ALA A 7 1.16 -22.97 14.00
N SER A 8 1.81 -22.41 15.02
CA SER A 8 2.38 -21.05 15.07
C SER A 8 1.76 -19.99 14.15
N VAL A 9 0.81 -19.24 14.71
CA VAL A 9 0.38 -17.89 14.28
C VAL A 9 1.54 -16.92 14.50
N ALA A 10 2.40 -16.75 13.50
CA ALA A 10 3.50 -15.78 13.58
C ALA A 10 3.78 -14.99 12.28
N LEU A 11 3.05 -15.25 11.19
CA LEU A 11 3.48 -14.81 9.85
C LEU A 11 3.06 -13.39 9.42
N LEU A 12 2.30 -12.63 10.21
CA LEU A 12 1.70 -11.36 9.74
C LEU A 12 2.17 -10.11 10.50
N SER A 13 3.38 -10.13 11.07
CA SER A 13 3.92 -9.02 11.87
C SER A 13 4.97 -8.16 11.15
N VAL A 14 4.86 -7.90 9.84
CA VAL A 14 5.81 -7.01 9.15
C VAL A 14 5.09 -5.94 8.33
N ILE A 15 4.44 -5.00 9.02
CA ILE A 15 4.07 -3.70 8.42
C ILE A 15 4.35 -2.56 9.40
N THR A 16 5.58 -2.47 9.90
CA THR A 16 6.08 -1.17 10.36
C THR A 16 6.73 -0.49 9.17
N LEU A 17 5.92 0.24 8.39
CA LEU A 17 6.45 1.34 7.60
C LEU A 17 7.11 2.30 8.60
N ALA A 18 8.44 2.27 8.67
CA ALA A 18 9.19 3.35 9.26
C ALA A 18 8.76 4.61 8.52
N ALA A 19 7.99 5.44 9.24
CA ALA A 19 7.68 6.78 8.81
C ALA A 19 8.97 7.43 8.34
N CYS A 20 8.94 7.88 7.10
CA CYS A 20 9.88 8.84 6.57
C CYS A 20 9.76 10.10 7.44
N SER A 21 10.51 10.17 8.54
CA SER A 21 10.76 11.42 9.23
C SER A 21 11.92 12.08 8.49
N GLY A 22 11.59 12.76 7.40
CA GLY A 22 12.45 13.79 6.86
C GLY A 22 12.74 14.81 7.97
N LYS A 23 13.94 14.78 8.52
CA LYS A 23 14.53 15.93 9.19
C LYS A 23 15.80 16.29 8.43
N THR A 24 15.64 17.12 7.42
CA THR A 24 16.72 17.98 6.94
C THR A 24 17.14 18.89 8.09
N THR A 25 18.40 18.73 8.51
CA THR A 25 19.34 19.73 9.03
C THR A 25 18.86 20.67 10.14
N SER A 26 19.39 20.48 11.35
CA SER A 26 20.04 21.53 12.17
C SER A 26 20.30 21.01 13.59
N ASP A 27 21.57 20.96 13.96
CA ASP A 27 22.19 21.50 15.20
C ASP A 27 23.68 21.10 15.16
N SER A 28 24.57 22.02 14.78
CA SER A 28 25.26 23.00 15.66
C SER A 28 26.42 22.39 16.45
N SER A 29 27.64 22.84 16.12
CA SER A 29 28.72 23.02 17.08
C SER A 29 29.70 24.08 16.58
N GLU A 30 29.48 25.28 17.12
CA GLU A 30 30.45 26.21 17.70
C GLU A 30 31.50 26.96 16.87
N LYS A 31 31.61 28.25 17.26
CA LYS A 31 32.74 29.20 17.16
C LYS A 31 33.00 29.90 15.81
N ALA A 32 32.54 31.15 15.68
CA ALA A 32 33.36 32.35 15.98
C ALA A 32 32.83 33.65 15.31
N SER A 33 32.59 34.66 16.16
CA SER A 33 32.87 36.10 16.01
C SER A 33 32.17 37.05 15.01
N SER A 34 31.93 38.25 15.56
CA SER A 34 31.56 39.57 14.99
C SER A 34 30.08 39.74 14.57
N SER A 35 29.24 40.43 15.36
CA SER A 35 29.15 41.88 15.63
C SER A 35 28.56 42.66 14.45
N VAL A 36 27.34 43.18 14.62
CA VAL A 36 26.98 44.62 14.64
C VAL A 36 25.45 44.77 14.53
N GLU A 37 24.92 45.70 15.35
CA GLU A 37 23.58 46.28 15.38
C GLU A 37 22.83 46.42 14.04
N LYS A 38 21.48 46.41 14.08
CA LYS A 38 20.63 47.63 13.97
C LYS A 38 19.14 47.27 14.03
N THR A 39 18.45 48.11 14.78
CA THR A 39 17.04 48.23 15.15
C THR A 39 16.08 48.51 13.98
N SER A 40 14.81 48.09 14.09
CA SER A 40 13.54 48.80 13.74
C SER A 40 12.46 47.79 13.33
N THR A 41 11.50 47.44 14.20
CA THR A 41 10.14 48.03 14.31
C THR A 41 9.45 48.39 12.99
N SER A 42 8.49 47.56 12.56
CA SER A 42 7.30 48.03 11.84
C SER A 42 6.12 47.07 12.01
N LYS A 43 5.05 47.58 12.63
CA LYS A 43 3.69 47.03 12.58
C LYS A 43 3.13 47.18 11.17
N SER A 44 2.44 46.17 10.66
CA SER A 44 1.37 46.38 9.68
C SER A 44 0.28 45.33 9.83
N LYS A 45 -0.92 45.86 10.07
CA LYS A 45 -2.22 45.23 10.30
C LYS A 45 -2.99 45.29 8.98
N SER A 46 -3.58 44.20 8.50
CA SER A 46 -4.64 44.15 7.45
C SER A 46 -5.15 42.69 7.37
N SER A 47 -6.29 42.35 7.99
CA SER A 47 -7.66 42.38 7.43
C SER A 47 -7.99 41.22 6.48
N SER A 48 -8.76 40.29 7.03
CA SER A 48 -9.70 39.31 6.46
C SER A 48 -9.94 39.33 4.93
N SER A 49 -9.87 38.15 4.31
CA SER A 49 -10.73 37.80 3.17
C SER A 49 -10.98 36.29 3.19
N GLU A 50 -12.19 35.94 3.63
CA GLU A 50 -12.81 34.61 3.52
C GLU A 50 -13.09 34.33 2.03
N THR A 51 -12.13 33.76 1.31
CA THR A 51 -12.43 33.12 0.03
C THR A 51 -12.71 31.65 0.28
N SER A 52 -13.99 31.36 0.47
CA SER A 52 -14.55 30.01 0.42
C SER A 52 -14.34 29.47 -1.00
N SER A 53 -13.19 28.83 -1.21
CA SER A 53 -12.86 28.13 -2.45
C SER A 53 -13.79 26.93 -2.58
N LYS A 54 -14.78 27.05 -3.46
CA LYS A 54 -15.56 25.90 -3.93
C LYS A 54 -14.58 24.89 -4.50
N THR A 55 -14.30 23.82 -3.77
CA THR A 55 -13.61 22.65 -4.30
C THR A 55 -14.57 22.00 -5.29
N ALA A 56 -14.40 22.31 -6.57
CA ALA A 56 -14.97 21.50 -7.63
C ALA A 56 -14.35 20.11 -7.49
N SER A 57 -15.12 19.17 -6.95
CA SER A 57 -14.75 17.76 -6.96
C SER A 57 -14.80 17.33 -8.42
N SER A 58 -13.66 17.46 -9.11
CA SER A 58 -13.42 16.73 -10.36
C SER A 58 -13.44 15.25 -9.98
N ASP A 59 -14.62 14.65 -10.02
CA ASP A 59 -14.81 13.22 -9.77
C ASP A 59 -14.21 12.50 -10.97
N ALA A 60 -12.88 12.37 -10.99
CA ALA A 60 -12.21 11.54 -11.96
C ALA A 60 -12.75 10.13 -11.75
N GLU A 61 -13.37 9.56 -12.79
CA GLU A 61 -13.94 8.22 -12.74
C GLU A 61 -12.86 7.22 -12.35
N ILE A 62 -12.86 6.84 -11.07
CA ILE A 62 -12.00 5.79 -10.55
C ILE A 62 -12.56 4.49 -11.11
N PRO A 63 -11.76 3.68 -11.83
CA PRO A 63 -12.26 2.41 -12.34
C PRO A 63 -12.69 1.51 -11.19
N GLU A 64 -13.65 0.63 -11.43
CA GLU A 64 -14.05 -0.35 -10.43
C GLU A 64 -12.85 -1.28 -10.12
N ILE A 65 -12.36 -1.19 -8.88
CA ILE A 65 -11.23 -1.98 -8.41
C ILE A 65 -11.73 -3.29 -7.81
N VAL A 66 -11.43 -4.39 -8.50
CA VAL A 66 -11.74 -5.76 -8.07
C VAL A 66 -10.44 -6.56 -8.01
N LEU A 67 -9.96 -6.79 -6.78
CA LEU A 67 -8.78 -7.62 -6.53
C LEU A 67 -9.14 -9.10 -6.34
N LEU A 68 -10.15 -9.37 -5.51
CA LEU A 68 -10.76 -10.67 -5.24
C LEU A 68 -12.19 -10.44 -4.73
N THR A 69 -13.14 -11.33 -5.01
CA THR A 69 -14.48 -11.25 -4.42
C THR A 69 -14.53 -11.95 -3.06
N ASP A 70 -15.50 -11.59 -2.21
CA ASP A 70 -15.72 -12.31 -0.95
C ASP A 70 -16.09 -13.78 -1.20
N GLU A 71 -16.90 -14.03 -2.24
CA GLU A 71 -17.31 -15.37 -2.64
C GLU A 71 -16.12 -16.26 -3.04
N GLU A 72 -15.17 -15.73 -3.80
CA GLU A 72 -13.93 -16.45 -4.17
C GLU A 72 -13.13 -16.83 -2.93
N ILE A 73 -13.02 -15.91 -1.96
CA ILE A 73 -12.27 -16.12 -0.73
C ILE A 73 -12.95 -17.15 0.18
N ASP A 74 -14.26 -17.03 0.36
CA ASP A 74 -15.04 -17.88 1.27
C ASP A 74 -15.21 -19.32 0.75
N ASN A 75 -15.07 -19.51 -0.57
CA ASN A 75 -15.16 -20.84 -1.19
C ASN A 75 -13.85 -21.64 -1.19
N ALA A 76 -12.71 -21.04 -0.80
CA ALA A 76 -11.44 -21.76 -0.76
C ALA A 76 -11.42 -22.84 0.32
N LYS A 77 -11.12 -24.08 -0.07
CA LYS A 77 -11.12 -25.24 0.82
C LYS A 77 -9.77 -25.91 0.93
N THR A 78 -8.98 -25.85 -0.13
CA THR A 78 -7.74 -26.61 -0.27
C THR A 78 -6.51 -25.71 -0.22
N ILE A 79 -5.34 -26.33 -0.06
CA ILE A 79 -4.05 -25.65 -0.19
C ILE A 79 -3.93 -25.00 -1.57
N GLY A 80 -4.35 -25.69 -2.63
CA GLY A 80 -4.35 -25.17 -4.00
C GLY A 80 -5.18 -23.90 -4.13
N ASP A 81 -6.38 -23.89 -3.55
CA ASP A 81 -7.27 -22.72 -3.57
C ASP A 81 -6.61 -21.52 -2.88
N MET A 82 -5.97 -21.73 -1.73
CA MET A 82 -5.29 -20.66 -0.99
C MET A 82 -4.12 -20.06 -1.79
N LYS A 83 -3.29 -20.91 -2.43
CA LYS A 83 -2.21 -20.47 -3.33
C LYS A 83 -2.75 -19.70 -4.52
N ALA A 84 -3.82 -20.19 -5.13
CA ALA A 84 -4.47 -19.55 -6.28
C ALA A 84 -5.03 -18.18 -5.91
N LEU A 85 -5.72 -18.05 -4.77
CA LEU A 85 -6.24 -16.77 -4.29
C LEU A 85 -5.13 -15.76 -3.99
N PHE A 86 -4.07 -16.18 -3.29
CA PHE A 86 -2.96 -15.26 -2.98
C PHE A 86 -2.23 -14.81 -4.24
N SER A 87 -2.03 -15.72 -5.20
CA SER A 87 -1.43 -15.40 -6.50
C SER A 87 -2.31 -14.42 -7.28
N LYS A 88 -3.62 -14.69 -7.36
CA LYS A 88 -4.59 -13.82 -8.05
C LYS A 88 -4.67 -12.43 -7.43
N LEU A 89 -4.60 -12.32 -6.10
CA LEU A 89 -4.53 -11.03 -5.40
C LEU A 89 -3.34 -10.19 -5.90
N ILE A 90 -2.15 -10.80 -5.93
CA ILE A 90 -0.92 -10.13 -6.35
C ILE A 90 -0.96 -9.77 -7.83
N ASP A 91 -1.42 -10.67 -8.69
CA ASP A 91 -1.49 -10.42 -10.13
C ASP A 91 -2.48 -9.29 -10.46
N ASN A 92 -3.65 -9.28 -9.80
CA ASN A 92 -4.63 -8.19 -9.96
C ASN A 92 -4.09 -6.86 -9.39
N TYR A 93 -3.39 -6.88 -8.25
CA TYR A 93 -2.75 -5.68 -7.72
C TYR A 93 -1.71 -5.11 -8.70
N LYS A 94 -0.81 -5.96 -9.21
CA LYS A 94 0.20 -5.58 -10.22
C LYS A 94 -0.44 -4.98 -11.47
N LYS A 95 -1.55 -5.55 -11.94
CA LYS A 95 -2.31 -5.00 -13.07
C LYS A 95 -2.67 -3.53 -12.83
N TYR A 96 -3.29 -3.20 -11.69
CA TYR A 96 -3.66 -1.83 -11.39
C TYR A 96 -2.47 -0.89 -11.19
N ILE A 97 -1.40 -1.35 -10.55
CA ILE A 97 -0.16 -0.56 -10.40
C ILE A 97 0.48 -0.29 -11.78
N ASN A 98 0.44 -1.22 -12.72
CA ASN A 98 0.92 -0.96 -14.07
C ASN A 98 0.04 0.05 -14.83
N GLU A 99 -1.29 -0.06 -14.68
CA GLU A 99 -2.25 0.89 -15.26
C GLU A 99 -2.08 2.32 -14.71
N ILE A 100 -1.90 2.45 -13.39
CA ILE A 100 -1.57 3.72 -12.72
C ILE A 100 -0.25 4.25 -13.27
N GLY A 101 0.78 3.42 -13.31
CA GLY A 101 2.09 3.80 -13.82
C GLY A 101 2.04 4.31 -15.26
N ALA A 102 1.20 3.73 -16.12
CA ALA A 102 1.02 4.21 -17.49
C ALA A 102 0.39 5.61 -17.58
N LYS A 103 -0.32 6.05 -16.54
CA LYS A 103 -0.94 7.39 -16.43
C LYS A 103 -0.07 8.41 -15.70
N VAL A 104 1.03 7.98 -15.08
CA VAL A 104 1.99 8.88 -14.42
C VAL A 104 2.75 9.70 -15.49
N PRO A 105 2.80 11.04 -15.40
CA PRO A 105 3.59 11.87 -16.30
C PRO A 105 5.08 11.50 -16.29
N GLU A 106 5.77 11.72 -17.40
CA GLU A 106 7.19 11.34 -17.55
C GLU A 106 8.08 11.91 -16.44
N ALA A 107 7.83 13.17 -16.03
CA ALA A 107 8.54 13.82 -14.93
C ALA A 107 8.41 13.11 -13.56
N GLY A 108 7.36 12.33 -13.34
CA GLY A 108 7.14 11.55 -12.11
C GLY A 108 7.41 10.05 -12.26
N LYS A 109 7.74 9.59 -13.47
CA LYS A 109 7.80 8.16 -13.81
C LYS A 109 8.92 7.43 -13.08
N GLU A 110 10.09 8.06 -12.96
CA GLU A 110 11.23 7.48 -12.25
C GLU A 110 10.93 7.30 -10.75
N ALA A 111 10.43 8.35 -10.10
CA ALA A 111 10.07 8.30 -8.68
C ALA A 111 8.98 7.25 -8.40
N TYR A 112 8.01 7.13 -9.32
CA TYR A 112 7.00 6.09 -9.26
C TYR A 112 7.63 4.69 -9.32
N ASN A 113 8.47 4.42 -10.32
CA ASN A 113 9.13 3.13 -10.49
C ASN A 113 10.00 2.75 -9.28
N GLN A 114 10.75 3.72 -8.73
CA GLN A 114 11.56 3.52 -7.52
C GLN A 114 10.71 3.09 -6.31
N GLN A 115 9.45 3.51 -6.25
CA GLN A 115 8.54 3.12 -5.17
C GLN A 115 7.88 1.75 -5.43
N VAL A 116 7.43 1.49 -6.67
CA VAL A 116 6.60 0.32 -6.95
C VAL A 116 7.39 -0.94 -7.25
N GLU A 117 8.57 -0.84 -7.88
CA GLU A 117 9.37 -2.03 -8.24
C GLU A 117 9.80 -2.84 -7.01
N PRO A 118 10.35 -2.23 -5.94
CA PRO A 118 10.73 -2.99 -4.74
C PRO A 118 9.51 -3.60 -4.04
N ALA A 119 8.38 -2.90 -4.06
CA ALA A 119 7.13 -3.40 -3.48
C ALA A 119 6.62 -4.62 -4.25
N ILE A 120 6.64 -4.58 -5.59
CA ILE A 120 6.26 -5.72 -6.45
C ILE A 120 7.20 -6.89 -6.20
N GLN A 121 8.51 -6.67 -6.15
CA GLN A 121 9.49 -7.73 -5.85
C GLN A 121 9.23 -8.37 -4.48
N SER A 122 8.94 -7.56 -3.45
CA SER A 122 8.60 -8.07 -2.13
C SER A 122 7.32 -8.91 -2.13
N MET A 123 6.30 -8.51 -2.89
CA MET A 123 5.08 -9.31 -3.05
C MET A 123 5.35 -10.64 -3.78
N GLU A 124 6.21 -10.63 -4.79
CA GLU A 124 6.63 -11.83 -5.51
C GLU A 124 7.36 -12.82 -4.61
N THR A 125 8.32 -12.35 -3.81
CA THR A 125 8.98 -13.18 -2.79
C THR A 125 7.99 -13.70 -1.75
N SER A 126 7.02 -12.87 -1.33
CA SER A 126 5.95 -13.31 -0.42
C SER A 126 5.09 -14.41 -1.04
N ARG A 127 4.81 -14.35 -2.36
CA ARG A 127 4.07 -15.38 -3.09
C ARG A 127 4.83 -16.71 -3.10
N GLU A 128 6.10 -16.66 -3.44
CA GLU A 128 6.97 -17.84 -3.43
C GLU A 128 7.02 -18.48 -2.04
N THR A 129 7.32 -17.68 -1.01
CA THR A 129 7.40 -18.14 0.38
C THR A 129 6.07 -18.75 0.86
N PHE A 130 4.94 -18.11 0.52
CA PHE A 130 3.62 -18.61 0.86
C PHE A 130 3.34 -19.97 0.19
N ASN A 131 3.63 -20.07 -1.11
CA ASN A 131 3.43 -21.28 -1.88
C ASN A 131 4.33 -22.43 -1.40
N GLU A 132 5.59 -22.16 -1.08
CA GLU A 132 6.53 -23.14 -0.53
C GLU A 132 6.07 -23.62 0.85
N THR A 133 5.68 -22.68 1.73
CA THR A 133 5.19 -23.01 3.07
C THR A 133 3.97 -23.93 2.99
N LEU A 134 3.00 -23.61 2.14
CA LEU A 134 1.83 -24.46 1.96
C LEU A 134 2.18 -25.81 1.32
N SER A 135 3.10 -25.84 0.35
CA SER A 135 3.58 -27.10 -0.25
C SER A 135 4.28 -28.01 0.77
N SER A 136 4.89 -27.45 1.80
CA SER A 136 5.57 -28.23 2.85
C SER A 136 4.61 -28.99 3.77
N VAL A 137 3.34 -28.56 3.86
CA VAL A 137 2.34 -29.16 4.75
C VAL A 137 1.35 -30.09 4.02
N GLY A 138 1.27 -30.03 2.69
CA GLY A 138 0.43 -30.92 1.89
C GLY A 138 0.44 -30.62 0.40
N SER A 139 -0.16 -31.54 -0.38
CA SER A 139 -0.44 -31.31 -1.80
C SER A 139 -1.55 -30.29 -1.99
N ASP A 140 -1.71 -29.78 -3.21
CA ASP A 140 -2.73 -28.77 -3.52
C ASP A 140 -4.15 -29.25 -3.23
N ASP A 141 -4.45 -30.56 -3.37
CA ASP A 141 -5.76 -31.14 -3.05
C ASP A 141 -6.04 -31.29 -1.55
N THR A 142 -5.07 -30.98 -0.69
CA THR A 142 -5.21 -31.14 0.76
C THR A 142 -6.23 -30.14 1.30
N GLU A 143 -7.33 -30.65 1.88
CA GLU A 143 -8.31 -29.81 2.56
C GLU A 143 -7.71 -29.17 3.82
N VAL A 144 -7.90 -27.86 3.95
CA VAL A 144 -7.45 -27.09 5.10
C VAL A 144 -8.56 -27.06 6.16
N PRO A 145 -8.25 -27.28 7.46
CA PRO A 145 -9.25 -27.23 8.52
C PRO A 145 -10.03 -25.90 8.56
N GLU A 146 -11.32 -25.95 8.86
CA GLU A 146 -12.23 -24.79 8.81
C GLU A 146 -11.73 -23.59 9.61
N GLN A 147 -11.20 -23.81 10.82
CA GLN A 147 -10.62 -22.75 11.64
C GLN A 147 -9.49 -22.01 10.91
N ASN A 148 -8.62 -22.74 10.22
CA ASN A 148 -7.50 -22.17 9.48
C ASN A 148 -7.98 -21.47 8.19
N ARG A 149 -9.02 -22.01 7.54
CA ARG A 149 -9.67 -21.36 6.39
C ARG A 149 -10.29 -20.02 6.77
N ALA A 150 -11.00 -19.97 7.90
CA ALA A 150 -11.61 -18.73 8.40
C ALA A 150 -10.55 -17.67 8.73
N LEU A 151 -9.45 -18.07 9.36
CA LEU A 151 -8.31 -17.17 9.61
C LEU A 151 -7.68 -16.67 8.32
N PHE A 152 -7.43 -17.57 7.35
CA PHE A 152 -6.90 -17.20 6.03
C PHE A 152 -7.83 -16.21 5.32
N ALA A 153 -9.13 -16.50 5.26
CA ALA A 153 -10.13 -15.66 4.63
C ALA A 153 -10.17 -14.25 5.24
N GLN A 154 -10.16 -14.16 6.58
CA GLN A 154 -10.14 -12.87 7.28
C GLN A 154 -8.90 -12.04 6.95
N GLN A 155 -7.72 -12.65 6.98
CA GLN A 155 -6.46 -11.95 6.70
C GLN A 155 -6.37 -11.55 5.23
N LEU A 156 -6.83 -12.41 4.31
CA LEU A 156 -6.85 -12.11 2.89
C LEU A 156 -7.83 -10.98 2.56
N LYS A 157 -9.03 -10.96 3.14
CA LYS A 157 -10.00 -9.86 3.01
C LYS A 157 -9.41 -8.54 3.52
N THR A 158 -8.78 -8.57 4.69
CA THR A 158 -8.13 -7.37 5.27
C THR A 158 -7.00 -6.84 4.38
N GLY A 159 -6.14 -7.74 3.89
CA GLY A 159 -5.06 -7.40 2.96
C GLY A 159 -5.60 -6.83 1.64
N ARG A 160 -6.58 -7.51 1.04
CA ARG A 160 -7.28 -7.06 -0.17
C ARG A 160 -7.87 -5.66 -0.02
N ASP A 161 -8.60 -5.40 1.05
CA ASP A 161 -9.26 -4.10 1.25
C ASP A 161 -8.25 -2.96 1.46
N THR A 162 -7.13 -3.27 2.11
CA THR A 162 -6.01 -2.33 2.25
C THR A 162 -5.37 -2.01 0.90
N MET A 163 -5.08 -3.04 0.10
CA MET A 163 -4.55 -2.88 -1.26
C MET A 163 -5.51 -2.12 -2.18
N LYS A 164 -6.81 -2.41 -2.10
CA LYS A 164 -7.85 -1.71 -2.86
C LYS A 164 -7.86 -0.22 -2.53
N LYS A 165 -7.86 0.15 -1.24
CA LYS A 165 -7.80 1.56 -0.80
C LYS A 165 -6.52 2.25 -1.29
N ALA A 166 -5.39 1.56 -1.30
CA ALA A 166 -4.13 2.11 -1.83
C ALA A 166 -4.24 2.42 -3.33
N ILE A 167 -4.82 1.51 -4.12
CA ILE A 167 -5.08 1.72 -5.56
C ILE A 167 -6.03 2.89 -5.79
N GLU A 168 -7.15 2.94 -5.07
CA GLU A 168 -8.11 4.05 -5.15
C GLU A 168 -7.45 5.40 -4.79
N GLY A 169 -6.61 5.42 -3.76
CA GLY A 169 -5.84 6.59 -3.37
C GLY A 169 -4.86 7.05 -4.45
N ALA A 170 -4.17 6.10 -5.09
CA ALA A 170 -3.26 6.40 -6.19
C ALA A 170 -3.99 6.97 -7.41
N TYR A 171 -5.15 6.41 -7.78
CA TYR A 171 -5.98 6.97 -8.85
C TYR A 171 -6.48 8.40 -8.53
N LYS A 172 -6.90 8.66 -7.29
CA LYS A 172 -7.28 10.01 -6.84
C LYS A 172 -6.13 11.01 -6.90
N ALA A 173 -4.91 10.58 -6.58
CA ALA A 173 -3.73 11.44 -6.68
C ALA A 173 -3.37 11.81 -8.12
N LEU A 174 -3.70 10.94 -9.10
CA LEU A 174 -3.49 11.21 -10.52
C LEU A 174 -4.56 12.11 -11.14
N ALA A 175 -5.78 12.10 -10.61
CA ALA A 175 -6.91 12.90 -11.12
C ALA A 175 -6.57 14.36 -11.45
N PRO A 176 -5.97 15.17 -10.54
CA PRO A 176 -5.63 16.56 -10.83
C PRO A 176 -4.52 16.71 -11.89
N LEU A 177 -3.64 15.71 -12.05
CA LEU A 177 -2.54 15.72 -13.01
C LEU A 177 -3.03 15.45 -14.43
N THR A 178 -4.06 14.62 -14.59
CA THR A 178 -4.65 14.30 -15.89
C THR A 178 -5.61 15.37 -16.41
N SER A 179 -6.18 16.21 -15.52
CA SER A 179 -7.07 17.32 -15.89
C SER A 179 -6.36 18.64 -16.23
N ALA A 180 -5.03 18.68 -16.09
CA ALA A 180 -4.20 19.85 -16.37
C ALA A 180 -3.47 19.77 -17.72
N GLN A 181 -3.64 18.68 -18.48
CA GLN A 181 -3.24 18.53 -19.89
C GLN A 181 -4.42 18.74 -20.81
#